data_AF-A0A9E8C9N8-F1
#
_entry.id   AF-A0A9E8C9N8-F1
#
_cell.length_a   1.000
_cell.length_b   1.000
_cell.length_c   1.000
_cell.angle_alpha   90.00
_cell.angle_beta   90.00
_cell.angle_gamma   90.00
#
_symmetry.space_group_name_H-M   'P 1'
#
loop_
_entity.id
_entity.type
_entity.pdbx_description
1 polymer ?
#
loop_
_entity_poly.entity_id
_entity_poly.type
_entity_poly.pdbx_seq_one_letter_code
_entity_poly.pdbx_strand_id
1 'polypeptide(L)' 'MTRLTDNDGREFTVTRTPQVESAGYPCLFAVTLDGHTAVRVTKGGLQSIKQEINRALRETREASNESR' A
#
# COMPACT_ATOMS: atom_id res chain seq x y z
N MET A 1 6.56 10.37 8.98
CA MET A 1 5.58 9.47 8.35
C MET A 1 4.95 10.24 7.21
N THR A 2 5.02 9.74 5.98
CA THR A 2 4.33 10.35 4.84
C THR A 2 2.85 9.98 4.93
N ARG A 3 1.99 10.96 5.15
CA ARG A 3 0.54 10.77 5.21
C ARG A 3 0.01 10.90 3.78
N LEU A 4 -0.48 9.79 3.22
CA LEU A 4 -1.13 9.77 1.91
C LEU A 4 -2.55 10.30 2.10
N THR A 5 -2.81 11.53 1.69
CA THR A 5 -4.06 12.24 2.01
C THR A 5 -5.09 12.23 0.90
N ASP A 6 -4.71 11.94 -0.35
CA ASP A 6 -5.66 11.85 -1.48
C ASP A 6 -5.36 10.66 -2.39
N ASN A 7 -6.42 9.98 -2.84
CA ASN A 7 -6.36 8.91 -3.84
C ASN A 7 -6.54 9.54 -5.23
N ASP A 8 -5.49 10.14 -5.76
CA ASP A 8 -5.49 10.82 -7.05
C ASP A 8 -5.08 9.90 -8.22
N GLY A 9 -5.14 8.59 -8.02
CA GLY A 9 -4.87 7.59 -9.06
C GLY A 9 -3.39 7.38 -9.37
N ARG A 10 -2.48 7.87 -8.53
CA ARG A 10 -1.04 7.69 -8.73
C ARG A 10 -0.58 6.26 -8.51
N GLU A 11 0.37 5.83 -9.34
CA GLU A 11 1.00 4.52 -9.24
C GLU A 11 2.05 4.51 -8.12
N PHE A 12 2.03 3.47 -7.30
CA PHE A 12 3.07 3.19 -6.32
C PHE A 12 3.86 1.95 -6.73
N THR A 13 5.16 1.94 -6.43
CA THR A 13 6.04 0.80 -6.69
C THR A 13 6.32 0.06 -5.39
N VAL A 14 6.28 -1.27 -5.43
CA VAL A 14 6.66 -2.13 -4.30
C VAL A 14 7.88 -2.95 -4.70
N THR A 15 8.95 -2.87 -3.91
CA THR A 15 10.20 -3.60 -4.17
C THR A 15 10.61 -4.39 -2.94
N ARG A 16 11.03 -5.64 -3.12
CA ARG A 16 11.61 -6.44 -2.03
C ARG A 16 13.01 -5.92 -1.71
N THR A 17 13.35 -5.84 -0.43
CA THR A 17 14.65 -5.34 0.03
C THR A 17 15.40 -6.44 0.79
N PRO A 18 16.05 -7.40 0.09
CA PRO A 18 16.68 -8.55 0.74
C PRO A 18 17.90 -8.17 1.60
N GLN A 19 18.64 -7.14 1.19
CA GLN A 19 19.78 -6.58 1.94
C GLN A 19 19.45 -6.02 3.34
N VAL A 20 18.16 -5.85 3.69
CA VAL A 20 17.75 -5.41 5.04
C VAL A 20 16.98 -6.50 5.80
N GLU A 21 16.87 -7.70 5.24
CA GLU A 21 16.27 -8.86 5.91
C GLU A 21 17.11 -9.23 7.15
N SER A 22 16.45 -9.48 8.27
CA SER A 22 17.08 -9.92 9.51
C SER A 22 16.41 -11.18 10.02
N ALA A 23 17.04 -11.86 10.98
CA ALA A 23 16.53 -13.13 11.53
C ALA A 23 15.08 -13.05 12.05
N GLY A 24 14.59 -11.87 12.43
CA GLY A 24 13.20 -11.65 12.86
C GLY A 24 12.25 -11.13 11.77
N TYR A 25 12.77 -10.70 10.61
CA TYR A 25 11.99 -10.14 9.51
C TYR A 25 12.54 -10.63 8.17
N PRO A 26 12.17 -11.85 7.76
CA PRO A 26 12.75 -12.51 6.59
C PRO A 26 12.28 -11.94 5.24
N CYS A 27 11.32 -11.01 5.23
CA CYS A 27 10.84 -10.34 4.02
C CYS A 27 10.45 -8.90 4.33
N LEU A 28 11.30 -7.96 3.95
CA LEU A 28 11.00 -6.53 4.02
C LEU A 28 10.75 -5.98 2.62
N PHE A 29 9.79 -5.07 2.53
CA PHE A 29 9.45 -4.37 1.30
C PHE A 29 9.64 -2.87 1.47
N ALA A 30 9.96 -2.22 0.37
CA ALA A 30 9.92 -0.78 0.22
C ALA A 30 8.73 -0.42 -0.67
N VAL A 31 7.95 0.58 -0.24
CA VAL A 31 6.87 1.16 -1.04
C VAL A 31 7.28 2.58 -1.39
N THR A 32 7.30 2.90 -2.69
CA THR A 32 7.63 4.25 -3.17
C THR A 32 6.42 4.84 -3.88
N LEU A 33 6.08 6.07 -3.53
CA LEU A 33 5.04 6.88 -4.16
C LEU A 33 5.54 8.33 -4.16
N ASP A 34 5.53 9.00 -5.32
CA ASP A 34 5.91 10.42 -5.45
C ASP A 34 7.27 10.77 -4.83
N GLY A 35 8.27 9.92 -5.07
CA GLY A 35 9.62 10.10 -4.50
C GLY A 35 9.71 9.85 -3.00
N HIS A 36 8.62 9.49 -2.32
CA HIS A 36 8.61 9.11 -0.91
C HIS A 36 8.67 7.60 -0.77
N THR A 37 9.67 7.10 -0.06
CA THR A 37 9.86 5.67 0.17
C THR A 37 9.64 5.31 1.64
N ALA A 38 8.71 4.39 1.90
CA ALA A 38 8.57 3.71 3.19
C ALA A 38 9.31 2.37 3.12
N VAL A 39 10.26 2.16 4.04
CA VAL A 39 11.06 0.91 4.14
C VAL A 39 10.60 0.05 5.32
N ARG A 40 10.94 -1.24 5.28
CA ARG A 40 10.62 -2.24 6.33
C ARG A 40 9.14 -2.59 6.45
N VAL A 41 8.39 -2.54 5.35
CA VAL A 41 7.00 -3.00 5.34
C VAL A 41 6.98 -4.53 5.42
N THR A 42 6.21 -5.08 6.35
CA THR A 42 6.06 -6.53 6.51
C THR A 42 5.05 -7.09 5.50
N LYS A 43 5.13 -8.40 5.23
CA LYS A 43 4.13 -9.10 4.41
C LYS A 43 2.69 -8.89 4.93
N GLY A 44 2.50 -8.94 6.24
CA GLY A 44 1.20 -8.68 6.88
C GLY A 44 0.72 -7.25 6.62
N GLY A 45 1.60 -6.25 6.77
CA GLY A 45 1.30 -4.85 6.45
C GLY A 45 0.86 -4.65 5.00
N LEU A 46 1.54 -5.30 4.04
CA LEU A 46 1.12 -5.26 2.63
C LEU A 46 -0.26 -5.91 2.40
N GLN A 47 -0.55 -7.01 3.08
CA GLN A 47 -1.87 -7.65 2.99
C GLN A 47 -2.98 -6.76 3.55
N SER A 48 -2.74 -6.08 4.67
CA SER A 48 -3.68 -5.10 5.23
C SER A 48 -3.92 -3.94 4.28
N ILE A 49 -2.86 -3.38 3.68
CA ILE A 49 -2.98 -2.30 2.66
C ILE A 49 -3.81 -2.78 1.47
N LYS A 50 -3.55 -3.99 0.96
CA LYS A 50 -4.34 -4.58 -0.14
C LYS A 50 -5.82 -4.70 0.23
N GLN A 51 -6.14 -5.14 1.44
CA GLN A 51 -7.54 -5.29 1.89
C GLN A 51 -8.24 -3.93 1.96
N GLU A 52 -7.55 -2.91 2.47
CA GLU A 52 -8.05 -1.54 2.58
C GLU A 52 -8.32 -0.91 1.22
N ILE A 53 -7.39 -1.05 0.25
CA ILE A 53 -7.60 -0.62 -1.14
C ILE A 53 -8.81 -1.31 -1.75
N ASN A 54 -8.92 -2.65 -1.63
CA ASN A 54 -10.06 -3.38 -2.19
C ASN A 54 -11.40 -3.03 -1.53
N ARG A 55 -11.39 -2.59 -0.26
CA ARG A 55 -12.58 -2.10 0.42
C ARG A 55 -12.98 -0.73 -0.16
N ALA A 56 -12.04 0.23 -0.22
CA ALA A 56 -12.30 1.56 -0.78
C ALA A 56 -12.79 1.51 -2.24
N LEU A 57 -12.21 0.61 -3.06
CA LEU A 57 -12.65 0.41 -4.45
C LEU A 57 -14.07 -0.16 -4.55
N ARG A 58 -14.50 -0.99 -3.59
CA ARG A 58 -15.88 -1.51 -3.53
C ARG A 58 -16.86 -0.42 -3.11
N GLU A 59 -16.55 0.31 -2.04
CA GLU A 59 -17.37 1.42 -1.55
C GLU A 59 -17.58 2.50 -2.64
N THR A 60 -16.53 2.82 -3.40
CA THR A 60 -16.63 3.76 -4.54
C THR A 60 -17.57 3.25 -5.63
N ARG A 61 -17.53 1.95 -5.95
CA ARG A 61 -18.42 1.33 -6.94
C ARG A 61 -19.88 1.33 -6.47
N GLU A 62 -20.11 1.02 -5.21
CA GLU A 62 -21.45 0.99 -4.61
C GLU A 62 -22.08 2.40 -4.61
N ALA A 63 -21.33 3.42 -4.18
CA ALA A 63 -21.77 4.82 -4.23
C ALA A 63 -22.11 5.30 -5.66
N SER A 64 -21.36 4.83 -6.67
CA SER A 64 -21.63 5.16 -8.08
C SER A 64 -22.88 4.47 -8.65
N ASN A 65 -23.27 3.31 -8.10
CA ASN A 65 -24.47 2.57 -8.51
C ASN A 65 -25.75 3.08 -7.82
N GLU A 66 -25.66 3.60 -6.59
CA GLU A 66 -26.79 4.20 -5.87
C GLU A 66 -27.21 5.58 -6.40
N SER A 67 -26.33 6.23 -7.16
CA SER A 67 -26.57 7.55 -7.77
C SER A 67 -27.23 7.49 -9.15
N ARG A 68 -27.76 6.33 -9.56
CA ARG A 68 -28.28 6.04 -10.89
C ARG A 68 -29.72 5.55 -10.83
#